data_AF-A0A7V6D1T9-F1
#
_entry.id   AF-A0A7V6D1T9-F1
#
_cell.length_a   1.000
_cell.length_b   1.000
_cell.length_c   1.000
_cell.angle_alpha   90.00
_cell.angle_beta   90.00
_cell.angle_gamma   90.00
#
_symmetry.space_group_name_H-M   'P 1'
#
loop_
_entity.id
_entity.type
_entity.pdbx_description
1 polymer ?
#
loop_
_entity_poly.entity_id
_entity_poly.type
_entity_poly.pdbx_seq_one_letter_code
_entity_poly.pdbx_strand_id
1 'polypeptide(L)'
;MNCQWVQQRLWLYAAGDLEGTEARAVEEHLRTCAGCRRELALDQRMLAEVRRLAPEPPAELLEWCRSDLVQALTQPARSPRSTVWGVLQPKLARLRWAVIAAGFWACGLLTGWV
;
A
#
# COMPACT_ATOMS: atom_id res chain seq x y z
N MET A 1 4.28 -21.38 27.15
CA MET A 1 4.13 -22.22 25.93
C MET A 1 4.84 -23.54 26.13
N ASN A 2 4.24 -24.64 25.65
CA ASN A 2 4.85 -25.97 25.68
C ASN A 2 5.54 -26.28 24.34
N CYS A 3 6.39 -27.32 24.30
CA CYS A 3 7.12 -27.69 23.09
C CYS A 3 6.17 -28.10 21.95
N GLN A 4 5.13 -28.89 22.24
CA GLN A 4 4.18 -29.37 21.22
C GLN A 4 3.55 -28.22 20.42
N TRP A 5 3.10 -27.17 21.11
CA TRP A 5 2.49 -26.01 20.47
C TRP A 5 3.47 -25.25 19.58
N VAL A 6 4.74 -25.15 20.00
CA VAL A 6 5.82 -24.49 19.25
C VAL A 6 6.21 -25.32 18.03
N GLN A 7 6.39 -26.63 18.18
CA GLN A 7 6.78 -27.53 17.09
C GLN A 7 5.80 -27.47 15.92
N GLN A 8 4.49 -27.42 16.21
CA GLN A 8 3.44 -27.26 15.19
C GLN A 8 3.51 -25.93 14.42
N ARG A 9 4.24 -24.94 14.93
CA ARG A 9 4.37 -23.59 14.37
C ARG A 9 5.77 -23.29 13.84
N LEU A 10 6.75 -24.17 14.08
CA LEU A 10 8.12 -23.95 13.64
C LEU A 10 8.23 -23.82 12.13
N TRP A 11 7.44 -24.57 11.37
CA TRP A 11 7.41 -24.47 9.91
C TRP A 11 7.01 -23.07 9.42
N LEU A 12 5.90 -22.53 9.93
CA LEU A 12 5.43 -21.18 9.59
C LEU A 12 6.41 -20.11 10.08
N TYR A 13 6.96 -20.29 11.29
CA TYR A 13 7.98 -19.40 11.82
C TYR A 13 9.25 -19.40 10.96
N ALA A 14 9.70 -20.57 10.48
CA ALA A 14 10.86 -20.72 9.62
C ALA A 14 10.64 -20.10 8.22
N ALA A 15 9.43 -20.20 7.69
CA ALA A 15 9.04 -19.58 6.42
C ALA A 15 8.91 -18.06 6.52
N GLY A 16 8.68 -17.52 7.72
CA GLY A 16 8.41 -16.10 7.96
C GLY A 16 6.92 -15.73 7.93
N ASP A 17 6.04 -16.73 7.92
CA ASP A 17 4.59 -16.58 7.78
C ASP A 17 3.85 -16.53 9.13
N LEU A 18 4.58 -16.65 10.24
CA LEU A 18 4.00 -16.53 11.59
C LEU A 18 4.12 -15.09 12.07
N GLU A 19 2.98 -14.46 12.42
CA GLU A 19 2.92 -13.04 12.78
C GLU A 19 2.41 -12.80 14.21
N GLY A 20 2.54 -11.55 14.66
CA GLY A 20 1.85 -11.03 15.84
C GLY A 20 2.25 -11.69 17.15
N THR A 21 1.24 -12.11 17.93
CA THR A 21 1.43 -12.71 19.26
C THR A 21 2.04 -14.10 19.20
N GLU A 22 1.73 -14.87 18.17
CA GLU A 22 2.23 -16.25 18.03
C GLU A 22 3.73 -16.27 17.69
N ALA A 23 4.19 -15.35 16.82
CA ALA A 23 5.61 -15.20 16.52
C ALA A 23 6.44 -14.90 17.77
N ARG A 24 6.01 -13.89 18.56
CA ARG A 24 6.67 -13.53 19.82
C ARG A 24 6.67 -14.66 20.84
N ALA A 25 5.59 -15.43 20.88
CA ALA A 25 5.47 -16.60 21.74
C ALA A 25 6.47 -17.71 21.38
N VAL A 26 6.63 -17.98 20.08
CA VAL A 26 7.64 -18.93 19.57
C VAL A 26 9.04 -18.43 19.89
N GLU A 27 9.34 -17.15 19.64
CA GLU A 27 10.64 -16.54 19.95
C GLU A 27 11.03 -16.68 21.43
N GLU A 28 10.10 -16.36 22.33
CA GLU A 28 10.37 -16.47 23.77
C GLU A 28 10.67 -17.91 24.18
N HIS A 29 9.94 -18.88 23.63
CA HIS A 29 10.23 -20.29 23.88
C HIS A 29 11.58 -20.72 23.31
N LEU A 30 11.94 -20.25 22.11
CA LEU A 30 13.21 -20.58 21.46
C LEU A 30 14.42 -20.05 22.24
N ARG A 31 14.28 -19.00 23.06
CA ARG A 31 15.36 -18.54 23.96
C ARG A 31 15.76 -19.60 24.98
N THR A 32 14.79 -20.37 25.49
CA THR A 32 15.01 -21.30 26.60
C THR A 32 15.09 -22.77 26.16
N CYS A 33 14.45 -23.15 25.05
CA CYS A 33 14.36 -24.54 24.63
C CYS A 33 15.37 -24.93 23.53
N ALA A 34 16.39 -25.71 23.89
CA ALA A 34 17.36 -26.23 22.92
C ALA A 34 16.78 -27.25 21.94
N GLY A 35 15.73 -27.99 22.33
CA GLY A 35 15.06 -28.95 21.45
C GLY A 35 14.42 -28.27 20.25
N CYS A 36 13.55 -27.29 20.51
CA CYS A 36 12.87 -26.53 19.48
C CYS A 36 13.85 -25.71 18.61
N ARG A 37 14.98 -25.23 19.16
CA ARG A 37 16.02 -24.58 18.34
C ARG A 37 16.65 -25.53 17.32
N ARG A 38 16.89 -26.80 17.69
CA ARG A 38 17.46 -27.79 16.75
C ARG A 38 16.48 -28.12 15.63
N GLU A 39 15.20 -28.25 15.96
CA GLU A 39 14.14 -28.52 15.00
C GLU A 39 13.94 -27.35 14.04
N LEU A 40 13.91 -26.11 14.55
CA LEU A 40 13.91 -24.91 13.71
C LEU A 40 15.10 -24.89 12.73
N ALA A 41 16.29 -25.27 13.19
CA ALA A 41 17.47 -25.32 12.33
C ALA A 41 17.38 -26.43 11.26
N LEU A 42 16.55 -27.46 11.44
CA LEU A 42 16.26 -28.45 10.39
C LEU A 42 15.30 -27.86 9.36
N ASP A 43 14.21 -27.22 9.81
CA ASP A 43 13.23 -26.56 8.93
C ASP A 43 13.89 -25.49 8.05
N GLN A 44 14.74 -24.65 8.65
CA GLN A 44 15.50 -23.61 7.94
C GLN A 44 16.45 -24.20 6.90
N ARG A 45 17.10 -25.34 7.20
CA ARG A 45 17.97 -26.02 6.23
C ARG A 45 17.16 -26.57 5.06
N MET A 46 16.01 -27.18 5.33
CA MET A 46 15.13 -27.67 4.28
C MET A 46 14.63 -26.53 3.37
N LEU A 47 14.18 -25.42 3.95
CA LEU A 47 13.77 -24.23 3.19
C LEU A 47 14.92 -23.66 2.36
N ALA A 48 16.14 -23.66 2.88
CA ALA A 48 17.31 -23.20 2.13
C ALA A 48 17.58 -24.08 0.90
N GLU A 49 17.46 -25.40 1.01
CA GLU A 49 17.61 -26.30 -0.15
C GLU A 49 16.50 -26.09 -1.20
N VAL A 50 15.25 -25.91 -0.75
CA VAL A 50 14.14 -25.60 -1.67
C VAL A 50 14.40 -24.30 -2.42
N ARG A 51 14.88 -23.26 -1.71
CA ARG A 51 15.21 -21.96 -2.34
C ARG A 51 16.38 -22.06 -3.31
N ARG A 52 17.39 -22.88 -3.02
CA ARG A 52 18.52 -23.12 -3.94
C ARG A 52 18.09 -23.78 -5.25
N LEU A 53 17.10 -24.66 -5.18
CA LEU A 53 16.56 -25.36 -6.35
C LEU A 53 15.55 -24.52 -7.14
N ALA A 54 15.11 -23.38 -6.59
CA ALA A 54 14.18 -22.51 -7.27
C ALA A 54 14.84 -21.96 -8.55
N PRO A 55 14.18 -22.08 -9.71
CA PRO A 55 14.71 -21.52 -10.94
C PRO A 55 14.75 -20.00 -10.84
N GLU A 56 15.79 -19.39 -11.41
CA GLU A 56 15.86 -17.94 -11.57
C GLU A 56 14.67 -17.48 -12.43
N PRO A 57 13.90 -16.46 -12.00
CA PRO A 57 12.80 -15.95 -12.81
C PRO A 57 13.32 -15.40 -14.15
N PRO A 58 12.52 -15.50 -15.22
CA PRO A 58 12.89 -14.97 -16.53
C PRO A 58 13.10 -13.45 -16.47
N ALA A 59 14.10 -12.94 -17.21
CA ALA A 59 14.46 -11.52 -17.20
C ALA A 59 13.30 -10.61 -17.61
N GLU A 60 12.42 -11.10 -18.50
CA GLU A 60 11.23 -10.39 -18.96
C GLU A 60 10.24 -10.13 -17.82
N LEU A 61 10.15 -11.04 -16.83
CA LEU A 61 9.28 -10.86 -15.68
C LEU A 61 9.81 -9.75 -14.75
N LEU A 62 11.13 -9.67 -14.56
CA LEU A 62 11.74 -8.60 -13.77
C LEU A 62 11.53 -7.24 -14.41
N GLU A 63 11.68 -7.14 -15.73
CA GLU A 63 11.43 -5.90 -16.47
C GLU A 63 9.97 -5.47 -16.41
N TRP A 64 9.05 -6.43 -16.52
CA TRP A 64 7.61 -6.19 -16.34
C TRP A 64 7.31 -5.66 -14.92
N CYS A 65 7.78 -6.35 -13.88
CA CYS A 65 7.59 -5.92 -12.48
C CYS A 65 8.15 -4.51 -12.24
N ARG A 66 9.31 -4.19 -12.81
CA ARG A 66 9.93 -2.86 -12.69
C ARG A 66 9.07 -1.79 -13.35
N SER A 67 8.61 -2.06 -14.57
CA SER A 67 7.75 -1.13 -15.32
C SER A 67 6.43 -0.89 -14.60
N ASP A 68 5.78 -1.95 -14.10
CA ASP A 68 4.53 -1.87 -13.34
C ASP A 68 4.71 -1.06 -12.04
N LEU A 69 5.79 -1.31 -11.30
CA LEU A 69 6.11 -0.56 -10.08
C LEU A 69 6.33 0.94 -10.37
N VAL A 70 7.10 1.27 -11.42
CA VAL A 70 7.30 2.67 -11.84
C VAL A 70 5.97 3.32 -12.22
N GLN A 71 5.12 2.61 -12.94
CA GLN A 71 3.80 3.10 -13.32
C GLN A 71 2.90 3.33 -12.09
N ALA A 72 2.94 2.45 -11.09
CA ALA A 72 2.16 2.58 -9.87
C ALA A 72 2.63 3.78 -9.03
N LEU A 73 3.95 4.02 -8.96
CA LEU A 73 4.53 5.14 -8.22
C LEU A 73 4.37 6.49 -8.94
N THR A 74 4.33 6.51 -10.27
CA THR A 74 4.20 7.75 -11.06
C THR A 74 2.75 8.18 -11.26
N GLN A 75 1.78 7.29 -11.08
CA GLN A 75 0.38 7.65 -11.12
C GLN A 75 0.05 8.62 -9.97
N PRO A 76 -0.42 9.85 -10.27
CA PRO A 76 -0.88 10.74 -9.22
C PRO A 76 -2.04 10.04 -8.49
N ALA A 77 -1.93 9.92 -7.17
CA ALA A 77 -3.01 9.39 -6.35
C ALA A 77 -4.32 10.07 -6.78
N ARG A 78 -5.28 9.29 -7.30
CA ARG A 78 -6.58 9.82 -7.73
C ARG A 78 -7.28 10.38 -6.52
N SER A 79 -7.08 11.67 -6.25
CA SER A 79 -7.75 12.33 -5.14
C SER A 79 -9.23 12.42 -5.52
N PRO A 80 -10.16 11.94 -4.69
CA PRO A 80 -11.59 12.11 -4.97
C PRO A 80 -12.00 13.59 -4.98
N ARG A 81 -11.17 14.48 -4.42
CA ARG A 81 -11.42 15.93 -4.33
C ARG A 81 -11.28 16.67 -5.67
N SER A 82 -10.44 16.23 -6.60
CA SER A 82 -10.26 16.91 -7.90
C SER A 82 -11.43 16.68 -8.87
N THR A 83 -12.10 15.54 -8.76
CA THR A 83 -13.28 15.22 -9.61
C THR A 83 -14.50 16.04 -9.22
N VAL A 84 -14.70 16.30 -7.92
CA VAL A 84 -15.84 17.10 -7.44
C VAL A 84 -15.70 18.57 -7.86
N TRP A 85 -14.50 19.15 -7.76
CA TRP A 85 -14.28 20.55 -8.15
C TRP A 85 -14.32 20.76 -9.67
N GLY A 86 -13.83 19.80 -10.47
CA GLY A 86 -13.88 19.85 -11.94
C GLY A 86 -15.30 19.79 -12.52
N VAL A 87 -16.23 19.12 -11.84
CA VAL A 87 -17.65 19.05 -12.25
C VAL A 87 -18.45 20.28 -11.80
N LEU A 88 -18.07 20.94 -10.70
CA LEU A 88 -18.78 22.10 -10.16
C LEU A 88 -18.33 23.45 -10.76
N GLN A 89 -17.11 23.53 -11.30
CA GLN A 89 -16.55 24.74 -11.92
C GLN A 89 -17.37 25.34 -13.08
N PRO A 90 -17.92 24.58 -14.06
CA PRO A 90 -18.54 25.19 -15.23
C PRO A 90 -19.86 25.92 -14.92
N LYS A 91 -20.57 25.56 -13.83
CA LYS A 91 -21.83 26.22 -13.45
C LYS A 91 -21.61 27.52 -12.68
N LEU A 92 -20.55 27.62 -11.87
CA LEU A 92 -20.24 28.83 -11.09
C LEU A 92 -19.57 29.93 -11.93
N ALA A 93 -18.85 29.58 -13.00
CA ALA A 93 -18.23 30.55 -13.90
C ALA A 93 -19.26 31.44 -14.63
N ARG A 94 -20.43 30.88 -14.99
CA ARG A 94 -21.54 31.65 -15.60
C ARG A 94 -22.16 32.63 -14.62
N LEU A 95 -22.26 32.25 -13.34
CA LEU A 95 -22.79 33.11 -12.29
C LEU A 95 -21.84 34.28 -11.97
N ARG A 96 -20.53 34.05 -12.01
CA ARG A 96 -19.52 35.10 -11.77
C ARG A 96 -19.59 36.25 -12.78
N TRP A 97 -19.78 35.96 -14.07
CA TRP A 97 -19.97 36.99 -15.10
C TRP A 97 -21.32 37.69 -14.98
N ALA A 98 -22.38 36.97 -14.60
CA ALA A 98 -23.70 37.57 -14.38
C ALA A 98 -23.70 38.59 -13.23
N VAL A 99 -23.00 38.30 -12.11
CA VAL A 99 -22.88 39.26 -11.00
C VAL A 99 -22.04 40.48 -11.40
N ILE A 100 -20.95 40.31 -12.15
CA ILE A 100 -20.13 41.44 -12.63
C ILE A 100 -20.92 42.31 -13.61
N ALA A 101 -21.66 41.71 -14.55
CA ALA A 101 -22.49 42.46 -15.50
C ALA A 101 -23.64 43.20 -14.80
N ALA A 102 -24.30 42.57 -13.82
CA ALA A 102 -25.35 43.20 -13.03
C ALA A 102 -24.82 44.34 -12.15
N GLY A 103 -23.63 44.19 -11.56
CA GLY A 103 -22.96 45.25 -10.80
C GLY A 103 -22.57 46.44 -11.68
N PHE A 104 -22.11 46.18 -12.92
CA PHE A 104 -21.79 47.23 -13.90
C PHE A 104 -23.03 48.00 -14.34
N TRP A 105 -24.16 47.30 -14.56
CA TRP A 105 -25.45 47.92 -14.86
C TRP A 105 -26.01 48.74 -13.70
N ALA A 106 -25.94 48.21 -12.48
CA ALA A 106 -26.39 48.93 -11.29
C ALA A 106 -25.55 50.17 -11.00
N CYS A 107 -24.24 50.13 -11.25
CA CYS A 107 -23.36 51.28 -11.11
C CYS A 107 -23.59 52.31 -12.22
N GLY A 108 -23.78 51.89 -13.47
CA GLY A 108 -24.10 52.77 -14.59
C GLY A 108 -25.44 53.51 -14.44
N LEU A 109 -26.44 52.85 -13.86
CA LEU A 109 -27.75 53.46 -13.55
C LEU A 109 -27.67 54.54 -12.46
N LEU A 110 -26.70 54.47 -11.54
CA LEU A 110 -26.50 55.48 -10.50
C LEU A 110 -25.69 56.68 -10.99
N THR A 111 -24.91 56.56 -12.07
CA THR A 111 -24.07 57.64 -12.60
C THR A 111 -24.68 58.41 -13.77
N GLY A 112 -25.93 58.11 -14.18
CA GLY A 112 -26.72 58.97 -15.06
C GLY A 112 -26.10 59.27 -16.43
N TRP A 113 -25.85 58.23 -17.24
CA TRP A 113 -25.56 58.38 -18.67
C TRP A 113 -26.62 57.67 -19.50
N VAL A 114 -27.62 58.42 -19.97
CA VAL A 114 -28.38 58.20 -21.21
C VAL A 114 -28.27 59.47 -22.03
#